data_AF-A0A7J4K8P0-F1
#
_entry.id   AF-A0A7J4K8P0-F1
#
_cell.length_a   1.000
_cell.length_b   1.000
_cell.length_c   1.000
_cell.angle_alpha   90.00
_cell.angle_beta   90.00
_cell.angle_gamma   90.00
#
_symmetry.space_group_name_H-M   'P 1'
#
loop_
_entity.id
_entity.type
_entity.pdbx_description
1 polymer ?
#
loop_
_entity_poly.entity_id
_entity_poly.type
_entity_poly.pdbx_seq_one_letter_code
_entity_poly.pdbx_strand_id
1 'polypeptide(L)'
;MSDNHTGAISEIVGALILTSLITLVIGIIAVGFLSQGTPAYVPAVRIDLIQVGSDDLVLIHRGGDTLHRETTRIYVNGIDRTIQFQREDDPGTWTTWNVGERLVYNGTYTSVRIVYSGSDAPALLFTNE
;
A
#
# COMPACT_ATOMS: atom_id res chain seq x y z
N MET A 1 -9.94 -62.09 37.59
CA MET A 1 -8.66 -61.35 37.48
C MET A 1 -8.35 -61.20 36.00
N SER A 2 -8.81 -60.12 35.37
CA SER A 2 -8.30 -59.58 34.08
C SER A 2 -9.28 -58.52 33.51
N ASP A 3 -9.38 -57.32 34.09
CA ASP A 3 -10.19 -56.23 33.50
C ASP A 3 -9.51 -54.83 33.58
N ASN A 4 -8.23 -54.78 33.98
CA ASN A 4 -7.47 -53.54 34.14
C ASN A 4 -6.72 -53.11 32.87
N HIS A 5 -6.42 -54.03 31.94
CA HIS A 5 -5.67 -53.73 30.72
C HIS A 5 -6.47 -52.91 29.69
N THR A 6 -7.76 -53.22 29.50
CA THR A 6 -8.60 -52.55 28.49
C THR A 6 -8.95 -51.11 28.89
N GLY A 7 -9.18 -50.86 30.19
CA GLY A 7 -9.44 -49.53 30.73
C GLY A 7 -8.24 -48.59 30.58
N ALA A 8 -7.04 -49.08 30.87
CA ALA A 8 -5.80 -48.31 30.71
C ALA A 8 -5.54 -47.91 29.24
N ILE A 9 -5.90 -48.77 28.27
CA ILE A 9 -5.79 -48.44 26.84
C ILE A 9 -6.79 -47.34 26.45
N SER A 10 -8.04 -47.43 26.92
CA SER A 10 -9.06 -46.40 26.62
C SER A 10 -8.73 -45.04 27.24
N GLU A 11 -8.10 -45.02 28.42
CA GLU A 11 -7.66 -43.79 29.08
C GLU A 11 -6.55 -43.10 28.27
N ILE A 12 -5.55 -43.86 27.82
CA ILE A 12 -4.45 -43.35 26.99
C ILE A 12 -4.99 -42.85 25.64
N VAL A 13 -5.86 -43.63 24.99
CA VAL A 13 -6.44 -43.24 23.69
C VAL A 13 -7.31 -41.98 23.83
N GLY A 14 -8.10 -41.87 24.89
CA GLY A 14 -8.90 -40.68 25.18
C GLY A 14 -8.03 -39.43 25.38
N ALA A 15 -6.94 -39.57 26.14
CA ALA A 15 -5.98 -38.49 26.34
C ALA A 15 -5.29 -38.07 25.04
N LEU A 16 -4.91 -39.02 24.18
CA LEU A 16 -4.29 -38.74 22.88
C LEU A 16 -5.26 -38.03 21.92
N ILE A 17 -6.52 -38.43 21.89
CA ILE A 17 -7.55 -37.77 21.07
C ILE A 17 -7.79 -36.35 21.57
N LEU A 18 -7.94 -36.16 22.88
CA LEU A 18 -8.21 -34.84 23.47
C LEU A 18 -7.02 -33.87 23.24
N THR A 19 -5.79 -34.34 23.46
CA THR A 19 -4.60 -33.53 23.22
C THR A 19 -4.46 -33.16 21.75
N SER A 20 -4.69 -34.11 20.83
CA SER A 20 -4.68 -33.84 19.38
C SER A 20 -5.74 -32.83 18.94
N LEU A 21 -6.93 -32.88 19.56
CA LEU A 21 -8.00 -31.94 19.26
C LEU A 21 -7.64 -30.53 19.74
N ILE A 22 -7.09 -30.41 20.94
CA ILE A 22 -6.67 -29.12 21.50
C ILE A 22 -5.54 -28.51 20.67
N THR A 23 -4.53 -29.30 20.28
CA THR A 23 -3.44 -28.82 19.43
C THR A 23 -3.94 -28.39 18.05
N LEU A 24 -4.91 -29.10 17.48
CA LEU A 24 -5.55 -28.70 16.22
C LEU A 24 -6.25 -27.35 16.33
N VAL A 25 -7.05 -27.15 17.38
CA VAL A 25 -7.76 -25.87 17.60
C VAL A 25 -6.78 -24.72 17.78
N ILE A 26 -5.74 -24.91 18.59
CA ILE A 26 -4.68 -23.90 18.77
C ILE A 26 -3.98 -23.61 17.45
N GLY A 27 -3.70 -24.64 16.64
CA GLY A 27 -3.09 -24.51 15.33
C GLY A 27 -3.91 -23.65 14.38
N ILE A 28 -5.24 -23.87 14.31
CA ILE A 28 -6.15 -23.06 13.48
C ILE A 28 -6.14 -21.60 13.94
N ILE A 29 -6.21 -21.35 15.25
CA ILE A 29 -6.17 -20.00 15.82
C ILE A 29 -4.84 -19.32 15.47
N ALA A 30 -3.73 -20.02 15.65
CA ALA A 30 -2.39 -19.51 15.34
C ALA A 30 -2.28 -19.12 13.86
N VAL A 31 -2.75 -19.96 12.94
CA VAL A 31 -2.80 -19.62 11.51
C VAL A 31 -3.67 -18.39 11.27
N GLY A 32 -4.83 -18.27 11.92
CA GLY A 32 -5.70 -17.09 11.78
C GLY A 32 -5.04 -15.76 12.20
N PHE A 33 -4.16 -15.78 13.19
CA PHE A 33 -3.39 -14.58 13.58
C PHE A 33 -2.16 -14.36 12.71
N LEU A 34 -1.41 -15.43 12.38
CA LEU A 34 -0.15 -15.34 11.66
C LEU A 34 -0.31 -15.17 10.14
N SER A 35 -1.49 -15.49 9.60
CA SER A 35 -1.81 -15.31 8.17
C SER A 35 -2.29 -13.91 7.81
N GLN A 36 -2.48 -13.03 8.79
CA GLN A 36 -2.80 -11.63 8.52
C GLN A 36 -1.57 -10.96 7.89
N GLY A 37 -1.66 -10.61 6.60
CA GLY A 37 -0.63 -9.84 5.91
C GLY A 37 -0.45 -8.46 6.53
N THR A 38 0.67 -7.81 6.21
CA THR A 38 0.91 -6.42 6.61
C THR A 38 -0.22 -5.52 6.08
N PRO A 39 -0.76 -4.60 6.89
CA PRO A 39 -1.74 -3.64 6.40
C PRO A 39 -1.19 -2.85 5.21
N ALA A 40 -2.01 -2.69 4.16
CA ALA A 40 -1.61 -1.94 2.98
C ALA A 40 -1.24 -0.49 3.37
N TYR A 41 -0.02 -0.07 3.07
CA TYR A 41 0.39 1.31 3.25
C TYR A 41 -0.14 2.18 2.10
N VAL A 42 -0.87 3.24 2.46
CA VAL A 42 -1.33 4.27 1.51
C VAL A 42 -0.82 5.62 2.00
N PRO A 43 0.03 6.32 1.23
CA PRO A 43 0.53 7.63 1.62
C PRO A 43 -0.61 8.63 1.83
N ALA A 44 -0.62 9.29 2.98
CA ALA A 44 -1.55 10.38 3.24
C ALA A 44 -0.93 11.66 2.69
N VAL A 45 -1.40 12.17 1.55
CA VAL A 45 -0.85 13.38 0.91
C VAL A 45 -1.96 14.36 0.54
N ARG A 46 -1.67 15.66 0.63
CA ARG A 46 -2.51 16.72 0.06
C ARG A 46 -1.81 17.36 -1.12
N ILE A 47 -2.47 17.35 -2.26
CA ILE A 47 -1.94 17.84 -3.53
C ILE A 47 -2.88 18.91 -4.06
N ASP A 48 -2.32 20.07 -4.38
CA ASP A 48 -3.02 21.10 -5.14
C ASP A 48 -2.52 21.12 -6.57
N LEU A 49 -3.43 21.42 -7.50
CA LEU A 49 -3.14 21.63 -8.91
C LEU A 49 -3.36 23.11 -9.23
N ILE A 50 -2.36 23.73 -9.87
CA ILE A 50 -2.43 25.11 -10.35
C ILE A 50 -2.05 25.13 -11.83
N GLN A 51 -2.86 25.79 -12.65
CA GLN A 51 -2.50 26.14 -14.01
C GLN A 51 -1.71 27.44 -14.03
N VAL A 52 -0.57 27.43 -14.69
CA VAL A 52 0.24 28.62 -14.94
C VAL A 52 0.30 28.84 -16.45
N GLY A 53 -0.18 29.99 -16.91
CA GLY A 53 -0.27 30.26 -18.35
C GLY A 53 -1.27 29.35 -19.08
N SER A 54 -1.00 29.05 -20.35
CA SER A 54 -1.94 28.31 -21.21
C SER A 54 -1.80 26.79 -21.09
N ASP A 55 -0.57 26.30 -20.89
CA ASP A 55 -0.24 24.86 -20.94
C ASP A 55 0.59 24.36 -19.75
N ASP A 56 1.04 25.22 -18.82
CA ASP A 56 1.88 24.74 -17.73
C ASP A 56 1.02 24.28 -16.54
N LEU A 57 1.31 23.07 -16.09
CA LEU A 57 0.67 22.42 -14.97
C LEU A 57 1.65 22.39 -13.79
N VAL A 58 1.21 22.88 -12.63
CA VAL A 58 2.00 22.84 -11.40
C VAL A 58 1.25 22.07 -10.32
N LEU A 59 1.88 21.00 -9.83
CA LEU A 59 1.42 20.22 -8.69
C LEU A 59 2.18 20.66 -7.44
N ILE A 60 1.46 20.94 -6.35
CA ILE A 60 2.03 21.43 -5.10
C ILE A 60 1.75 20.44 -3.97
N HIS A 61 2.80 20.00 -3.28
CA HIS A 61 2.66 19.14 -2.12
C HIS A 61 2.32 19.97 -0.88
N ARG A 62 1.05 19.95 -0.45
CA ARG A 62 0.56 20.78 0.67
C ARG A 62 0.75 20.15 2.05
N GLY A 63 1.07 18.87 2.13
CA GLY A 63 1.31 18.20 3.42
C GLY A 63 1.17 16.70 3.34
N GLY A 64 1.60 16.03 4.41
CA GLY A 64 1.52 14.58 4.53
C GLY A 64 2.85 13.87 4.25
N ASP A 65 2.77 12.67 3.71
CA ASP A 65 3.90 11.78 3.45
C ASP A 65 4.68 12.18 2.19
N THR A 66 6.01 12.02 2.23
CA THR A 66 6.87 12.20 1.05
C THR A 66 6.57 11.13 0.00
N LEU A 67 6.36 11.58 -1.24
CA LEU A 67 6.18 10.68 -2.38
C LEU A 67 7.50 10.39 -3.08
N HIS A 68 7.69 9.14 -3.49
CA HIS A 68 8.87 8.70 -4.22
C HIS A 68 8.49 8.35 -5.65
N ARG A 69 9.31 8.74 -6.63
CA ARG A 69 9.02 8.51 -8.06
C ARG A 69 8.87 7.04 -8.41
N GLU A 70 9.62 6.17 -7.74
CA GLU A 70 9.57 4.72 -7.91
C GLU A 70 8.20 4.10 -7.59
N THR A 71 7.48 4.68 -6.63
CA THR A 71 6.20 4.17 -6.13
C THR A 71 5.03 5.09 -6.47
N THR A 72 5.24 6.13 -7.27
CA THR A 72 4.23 7.11 -7.64
C THR A 72 4.16 7.26 -9.15
N ARG A 73 2.95 7.16 -9.71
CA ARG A 73 2.67 7.40 -11.12
C ARG A 73 1.77 8.59 -11.31
N ILE A 74 2.17 9.51 -12.18
CA ILE A 74 1.42 10.70 -12.55
C ILE A 74 0.95 10.52 -14.00
N TYR A 75 -0.35 10.44 -14.17
CA TYR A 75 -1.02 10.35 -15.46
C TYR A 75 -1.57 11.72 -15.84
N VAL A 76 -1.24 12.15 -17.05
CA VAL A 76 -1.83 13.35 -17.67
C VAL A 76 -2.59 12.89 -18.91
N ASN A 77 -3.88 13.21 -18.99
CA ASN A 77 -4.79 12.75 -20.04
C ASN A 77 -4.79 11.22 -20.21
N GLY A 78 -4.66 10.49 -19.10
CA GLY A 78 -4.60 9.03 -19.06
C GLY A 78 -3.25 8.40 -19.48
N ILE A 79 -2.25 9.20 -19.86
CA ILE A 79 -0.92 8.71 -20.24
C ILE A 79 0.05 8.93 -19.08
N ASP A 80 0.85 7.93 -18.73
CA ASP A 80 1.91 8.06 -17.72
C ASP A 80 2.96 9.09 -18.18
N ARG A 81 3.00 10.23 -17.48
CA ARG A 81 3.94 11.33 -17.71
C ARG A 81 4.86 11.54 -16.51
N THR A 82 4.98 10.58 -15.60
CA THR A 82 5.73 10.70 -14.34
C THR A 82 7.15 11.27 -14.53
N ILE A 83 7.86 10.80 -15.56
CA ILE A 83 9.24 11.20 -15.87
C ILE A 83 9.36 12.59 -16.52
N GLN A 84 8.25 13.15 -17.01
CA GLN A 84 8.22 14.45 -17.68
C GLN A 84 8.00 15.61 -16.71
N PHE A 85 7.63 15.32 -15.46
CA PHE A 85 7.60 16.31 -14.40
C PHE A 85 9.02 16.67 -13.95
N GLN A 86 9.23 17.95 -13.67
CA GLN A 86 10.48 18.50 -13.15
C GLN A 86 10.19 19.22 -11.84
N ARG A 87 11.17 19.29 -10.93
CA ARG A 87 11.02 20.11 -9.73
C ARG A 87 11.22 21.58 -10.11
N GLU A 88 10.42 22.48 -9.54
CA GLU A 88 10.52 23.92 -9.86
C GLU A 88 11.87 24.52 -9.42
N ASP A 89 12.41 24.07 -8.29
CA ASP A 89 13.67 24.51 -7.69
C ASP A 89 14.91 23.77 -8.23
N ASP A 90 14.73 22.56 -8.78
CA ASP A 90 15.79 21.78 -9.42
C ASP A 90 15.24 21.12 -10.71
N PRO A 91 15.58 21.66 -11.90
CA PRO A 91 15.05 21.17 -13.19
C PRO A 91 15.50 19.75 -13.58
N GLY A 92 16.22 19.05 -12.69
CA GLY A 92 16.46 17.62 -12.80
C GLY A 92 15.18 16.77 -12.69
N THR A 93 15.30 15.47 -13.01
CA THR A 93 14.20 14.52 -12.81
C THR A 93 14.02 14.27 -11.31
N TRP A 94 12.87 14.68 -10.78
CA TRP A 94 12.53 14.52 -9.35
C TRP A 94 12.65 13.07 -8.90
N THR A 95 13.24 12.80 -7.75
CA THR A 95 13.32 11.45 -7.15
C THR A 95 12.35 11.31 -5.99
N THR A 96 12.27 12.36 -5.18
CA THR A 96 11.31 12.54 -4.09
C THR A 96 10.51 13.81 -4.31
N TRP A 97 9.33 13.84 -3.72
CA TRP A 97 8.45 15.00 -3.70
C TRP A 97 7.95 15.22 -2.27
N ASN A 98 8.45 16.28 -1.65
CA ASN A 98 8.23 16.62 -0.24
C ASN A 98 7.24 17.77 -0.07
N VAL A 99 6.76 17.95 1.16
CA VAL A 99 5.91 19.09 1.54
C VAL A 99 6.57 20.42 1.16
N GLY A 100 5.82 21.26 0.44
CA GLY A 100 6.26 22.56 -0.06
C GLY A 100 6.89 22.53 -1.45
N GLU A 101 7.33 21.36 -1.93
CA GLU A 101 7.92 21.23 -3.25
C GLU A 101 6.85 21.24 -4.35
N ARG A 102 7.27 21.68 -5.54
CA ARG A 102 6.40 21.88 -6.70
C ARG A 102 6.94 21.06 -7.88
N LEU A 103 6.05 20.27 -8.48
CA LEU A 103 6.34 19.55 -9.72
C LEU A 103 5.66 20.26 -10.88
N VAL A 104 6.44 20.57 -11.91
CA VAL A 104 6.01 21.31 -13.10
C VAL A 104 5.99 20.36 -14.29
N TYR A 105 4.92 20.44 -15.06
CA TYR A 105 4.78 19.78 -16.35
C TYR A 105 4.46 20.82 -17.41
N ASN A 106 5.29 20.85 -18.44
CA ASN A 106 5.10 21.75 -19.59
C ASN A 106 4.33 20.97 -20.66
N GLY A 107 3.04 21.25 -20.79
CA GLY A 107 2.20 20.61 -21.81
C GLY A 107 0.73 20.62 -21.46
N THR A 108 -0.11 20.67 -22.49
CA THR A 108 -1.56 20.72 -22.32
C THR A 108 -2.08 19.56 -21.49
N TYR A 109 -2.91 19.88 -20.49
CA TYR A 109 -3.59 18.91 -19.66
C TYR A 109 -5.11 19.16 -19.70
N THR A 110 -5.87 18.09 -19.61
CA THR A 110 -7.33 18.08 -19.45
C THR A 110 -7.67 17.33 -18.17
N SER A 111 -6.99 16.22 -17.90
CA SER A 111 -7.12 15.49 -16.64
C SER A 111 -5.76 15.12 -16.07
N VAL A 112 -5.68 15.08 -14.74
CA VAL A 112 -4.49 14.68 -14.01
C VAL A 112 -4.87 13.67 -12.94
N ARG A 113 -4.15 12.56 -12.89
CA ARG A 113 -4.36 11.51 -11.89
C ARG A 113 -3.03 11.08 -11.30
N ILE A 114 -2.97 10.99 -9.98
CA ILE A 114 -1.78 10.55 -9.25
C ILE A 114 -2.13 9.27 -8.51
N VAL A 115 -1.38 8.22 -8.79
CA VAL A 115 -1.59 6.88 -8.27
C VAL A 115 -0.33 6.44 -7.54
N TYR A 116 -0.48 6.01 -6.29
CA TYR A 116 0.54 5.27 -5.57
C TYR A 116 0.52 3.81 -6.05
N SER A 117 1.66 3.25 -6.43
CA SER A 117 1.82 1.88 -6.91
C SER A 117 2.85 1.11 -6.07
N GLY A 118 2.76 1.22 -4.74
CA GLY A 118 3.58 0.45 -3.80
C GLY A 118 3.31 -1.05 -3.83
N SER A 119 3.91 -1.79 -2.87
CA SER A 119 3.93 -3.26 -2.85
C SER A 119 2.57 -3.95 -2.69
N ASP A 120 1.59 -3.26 -2.08
CA ASP A 120 0.41 -3.95 -1.56
C ASP A 120 -0.82 -3.77 -2.46
N ALA A 121 -1.16 -2.52 -2.81
CA ALA A 121 -2.25 -2.20 -3.73
C ALA A 121 -2.09 -0.78 -4.32
N PRO A 122 -2.47 -0.57 -5.60
CA PRO A 122 -2.48 0.77 -6.15
C PRO A 122 -3.55 1.63 -5.49
N ALA A 123 -3.20 2.84 -5.06
CA ALA A 123 -4.11 3.77 -4.41
C ALA A 123 -4.18 5.09 -5.18
N LEU A 124 -5.39 5.62 -5.36
CA LEU A 124 -5.58 6.95 -5.94
C LEU A 124 -5.26 8.01 -4.88
N LEU A 125 -4.27 8.84 -5.16
CA LEU A 125 -3.87 9.94 -4.26
C LEU A 125 -4.53 11.26 -4.64
N PHE A 126 -4.70 11.50 -5.93
CA PHE A 126 -5.27 12.74 -6.44
C PHE A 126 -5.89 12.51 -7.82
N THR A 127 -7.00 13.21 -8.10
CA THR A 127 -7.59 13.26 -9.43
C THR A 127 -8.18 14.63 -9.68
N ASN A 128 -8.04 15.10 -10.92
CA ASN A 128 -8.69 16.29 -11.46
C ASN A 128 -9.19 15.93 -12.86
N GLU A 129 -10.47 16.16 -13.10
CA GLU A 129 -11.16 15.92 -14.38
C GLU A 129 -11.63 17.22 -15.01
#